data_AF-A0A497J3D2-F1
#
_entry.id   AF-A0A497J3D2-F1
#
_cell.length_a   1.000
_cell.length_b   1.000
_cell.length_c   1.000
_cell.angle_alpha   90.00
_cell.angle_beta   90.00
_cell.angle_gamma   90.00
#
_symmetry.space_group_name_H-M   'P 1'
#
loop_
_entity.id
_entity.type
_entity.pdbx_description
1 polymer ?
#
loop_
_entity_poly.entity_id
_entity_poly.type
_entity_poly.pdbx_seq_one_letter_code
_entity_poly.pdbx_strand_id
1 'polypeptide(L)'
;MLFSSVDRLSLDYIMLRLSRAMLGLFGDLVLWVSILTIFVLIGYEFISTVPRIPVDKRRFGLLATLFGVFAISLLIFYGLLRVFG
;
A
#
# COMPACT_ATOMS: atom_id res chain seq x y z
N MET A 1 -6.34 -8.16 -47.97
CA MET A 1 -6.26 -9.00 -46.76
C MET A 1 -5.17 -8.57 -45.76
N LEU A 2 -4.28 -7.62 -46.08
CA LEU A 2 -3.22 -7.15 -45.16
C LEU A 2 -3.67 -6.14 -44.08
N PHE A 3 -4.79 -5.44 -44.28
CA PHE A 3 -5.27 -4.43 -43.32
C PHE A 3 -5.88 -5.05 -42.03
N SER A 4 -6.57 -6.19 -42.14
CA SER A 4 -7.20 -6.82 -40.95
C SER A 4 -6.21 -7.44 -39.97
N SER A 5 -5.01 -7.82 -40.41
CA SER A 5 -3.94 -8.30 -39.52
C SER A 5 -3.24 -7.16 -38.77
N VAL A 6 -3.12 -5.98 -39.40
CA VAL A 6 -2.52 -4.78 -38.78
C VAL A 6 -3.44 -4.21 -37.69
N ASP A 7 -4.75 -4.20 -37.94
CA ASP A 7 -5.75 -3.78 -36.95
C ASP A 7 -5.82 -4.74 -35.75
N ARG A 8 -5.64 -6.05 -35.97
CA ARG A 8 -5.59 -7.02 -34.85
C ARG A 8 -4.32 -6.89 -34.02
N LEU A 9 -3.15 -6.72 -34.66
CA LEU A 9 -1.87 -6.53 -33.96
C LEU A 9 -1.84 -5.24 -33.13
N SER A 10 -2.43 -4.16 -33.63
CA SER A 10 -2.53 -2.91 -32.87
C SER A 10 -3.50 -3.05 -31.68
N LEU A 11 -4.60 -3.77 -31.85
CA LEU A 11 -5.58 -4.03 -30.79
C LEU A 11 -5.01 -4.96 -29.71
N ASP A 12 -4.25 -6.00 -30.09
CA ASP A 12 -3.53 -6.87 -29.17
C ASP A 12 -2.47 -6.08 -28.37
N TYR A 13 -1.73 -5.19 -29.02
CA TYR A 13 -0.76 -4.31 -28.35
C TYR A 13 -1.42 -3.33 -27.38
N ILE A 14 -2.56 -2.73 -27.77
CA ILE A 14 -3.35 -1.84 -26.91
C ILE A 14 -3.90 -2.61 -25.70
N MET A 15 -4.43 -3.82 -25.91
CA MET A 15 -4.92 -4.68 -24.83
C MET A 15 -3.80 -5.15 -23.89
N LEU A 16 -2.61 -5.47 -24.40
CA LEU A 16 -1.42 -5.80 -23.60
C LEU A 16 -0.94 -4.61 -22.76
N ARG A 17 -0.98 -3.40 -23.32
CA ARG A 17 -0.61 -2.18 -22.59
C ARG A 17 -1.64 -1.84 -21.52
N LEU A 18 -2.93 -1.99 -21.83
CA LEU A 18 -4.03 -1.76 -20.90
C LEU A 18 -4.02 -2.78 -19.74
N SER A 19 -3.81 -4.06 -20.05
CA SER A 19 -3.73 -5.13 -19.04
C SER A 19 -2.54 -4.92 -18.11
N ARG A 20 -1.35 -4.56 -18.61
CA ARG A 20 -0.21 -4.20 -17.74
C ARG A 20 -0.49 -2.99 -16.87
N ALA A 21 -1.15 -1.96 -17.39
CA ALA A 21 -1.54 -0.78 -16.61
C ALA A 21 -2.54 -1.15 -15.50
N MET A 22 -3.54 -1.98 -15.81
CA MET A 22 -4.50 -2.49 -14.83
C MET A 22 -3.82 -3.35 -13.76
N LEU A 23 -2.85 -4.19 -14.14
CA LEU A 23 -2.08 -5.02 -13.21
C LEU A 23 -1.22 -4.16 -12.27
N GLY A 24 -0.63 -3.08 -12.77
CA GLY A 24 0.08 -2.08 -11.98
C GLY A 24 -0.83 -1.40 -10.96
N LEU A 25 -1.99 -0.90 -11.41
CA LEU A 25 -2.99 -0.28 -10.54
C LEU A 25 -3.52 -1.23 -9.47
N PHE A 26 -3.77 -2.49 -9.82
CA PHE A 26 -4.22 -3.50 -8.88
C PHE A 26 -3.15 -3.84 -7.84
N GLY A 27 -1.89 -3.94 -8.28
CA GLY A 27 -0.75 -4.13 -7.39
C GLY A 27 -0.59 -2.97 -6.41
N ASP A 28 -0.74 -1.73 -6.88
CA ASP A 28 -0.71 -0.54 -6.03
C ASP A 28 -1.86 -0.55 -5.02
N LEU A 29 -3.07 -0.88 -5.46
CA LEU A 29 -4.25 -0.92 -4.61
C LEU A 29 -4.12 -2.00 -3.52
N VAL A 30 -3.66 -3.20 -3.87
CA VAL A 30 -3.40 -4.28 -2.89
C VAL A 30 -2.35 -3.84 -1.87
N LEU A 31 -1.31 -3.13 -2.31
CA LEU A 31 -0.27 -2.61 -1.43
C LEU A 31 -0.87 -1.60 -0.43
N TRP A 32 -1.61 -0.60 -0.92
CA TRP A 32 -2.29 0.39 -0.09
C TRP A 32 -3.28 -0.22 0.90
N VAL A 33 -4.08 -1.19 0.46
CA VAL A 33 -5.03 -1.91 1.33
C VAL A 33 -4.29 -2.71 2.41
N SER A 34 -3.23 -3.43 2.04
CA SER A 34 -2.44 -4.21 3.00
C SER A 34 -1.82 -3.32 4.07
N ILE A 35 -1.28 -2.18 3.66
CA ILE A 35 -0.75 -1.14 4.55
C ILE A 35 -1.82 -0.64 5.51
N LEU A 36 -3.00 -0.29 4.99
CA LEU A 36 -4.11 0.18 5.80
C LEU A 36 -4.57 -0.88 6.80
N THR A 37 -4.65 -2.13 6.39
CA THR A 37 -5.02 -3.25 7.27
C THR A 37 -4.02 -3.46 8.40
N ILE A 38 -2.72 -3.46 8.09
CA ILE A 38 -1.66 -3.55 9.10
C ILE A 38 -1.76 -2.37 10.07
N PHE A 39 -2.02 -1.17 9.57
CA PHE A 39 -2.20 0.02 10.41
C PHE A 39 -3.40 -0.11 11.36
N VAL A 40 -4.56 -0.55 10.86
CA VAL A 40 -5.76 -0.75 11.67
C VAL A 40 -5.54 -1.83 12.72
N LEU A 41 -4.87 -2.94 12.39
CA LEU A 41 -4.54 -4.01 13.33
C LEU A 41 -3.64 -3.51 14.45
N ILE A 42 -2.54 -2.83 14.12
CA ILE A 42 -1.61 -2.28 15.11
C ILE A 42 -2.33 -1.24 15.99
N GLY A 43 -3.10 -0.32 15.39
CA GLY A 43 -3.86 0.70 16.12
C GLY A 43 -4.90 0.10 17.06
N TYR A 44 -5.63 -0.93 16.62
CA TYR A 44 -6.61 -1.64 17.42
C TYR A 44 -5.96 -2.37 18.60
N GLU A 45 -4.87 -3.09 18.35
CA GLU A 45 -4.13 -3.79 19.38
C GLU A 45 -3.58 -2.80 20.41
N PHE A 46 -3.12 -1.64 19.96
CA PHE A 46 -2.63 -0.56 20.82
C PHE A 46 -3.73 0.06 21.69
N ILE A 47 -4.87 0.46 21.11
CA ILE A 47 -6.00 1.06 21.84
C ILE A 47 -6.57 0.07 22.88
N SER A 48 -6.62 -1.21 22.54
CA SER A 48 -7.16 -2.25 23.43
C SER A 48 -6.20 -2.65 24.56
N THR A 49 -4.88 -2.60 24.33
CA THR A 49 -3.88 -3.01 25.32
C THR A 49 -3.39 -1.89 26.22
N VAL A 50 -3.20 -0.66 25.72
CA VAL A 50 -2.62 0.47 26.49
C VAL A 50 -3.33 0.81 27.80
N PRO A 51 -4.68 0.79 27.91
CA PRO A 51 -5.36 1.06 29.17
C PRO A 51 -5.04 0.05 30.27
N ARG A 52 -4.65 -1.17 29.88
CA ARG A 52 -4.36 -2.29 30.80
C ARG A 52 -2.88 -2.35 31.22
N ILE A 53 -2.02 -1.53 30.62
CA ILE A 53 -0.57 -1.55 30.89
C ILE A 53 -0.27 -0.67 32.11
N PRO A 54 0.37 -1.21 33.17
CA PRO A 54 0.82 -0.43 34.33
C PRO A 54 1.78 0.68 33.89
N VAL A 55 1.74 1.82 34.58
CA VAL A 55 2.40 3.08 34.18
C VAL A 55 3.89 2.89 33.87
N ASP A 56 4.56 1.97 34.56
CA ASP A 56 5.99 1.65 34.39
C ASP A 56 6.32 1.01 33.03
N LYS A 57 5.34 0.37 32.38
CA LYS A 57 5.47 -0.27 31.06
C LYS A 57 4.89 0.55 29.91
N ARG A 58 4.23 1.68 30.18
CA ARG A 58 3.67 2.58 29.14
C ARG A 58 4.72 3.15 28.18
N ARG A 59 5.98 3.22 28.62
CA ARG A 59 7.12 3.66 27.79
C ARG A 59 7.29 2.78 26.55
N PHE A 60 7.09 1.46 26.69
CA PHE A 60 7.13 0.54 25.54
C PHE A 60 5.96 0.76 24.59
N GLY A 61 4.78 1.09 25.13
CA GLY A 61 3.64 1.49 24.32
C GLY A 61 3.96 2.74 23.48
N LEU A 62 4.43 3.81 24.12
CA LEU A 62 4.81 5.04 23.43
C LEU A 62 5.89 4.83 22.36
N LEU A 63 6.90 4.00 22.65
CA LEU A 63 7.93 3.63 21.67
C LEU A 63 7.32 2.89 20.47
N ALA A 64 6.39 1.95 20.69
CA ALA A 64 5.69 1.27 19.62
C ALA A 64 4.83 2.24 18.78
N THR A 65 4.18 3.23 19.41
CA THR A 65 3.46 4.28 18.67
C THR A 65 4.39 5.11 17.80
N LEU A 66 5.53 5.55 18.36
CA LEU A 66 6.53 6.32 17.62
C LEU A 66 7.07 5.52 16.44
N PHE A 67 7.35 4.22 16.63
CA PHE A 67 7.80 3.33 15.56
C PHE A 67 6.72 3.15 14.49
N GLY A 68 5.46 3.02 14.90
CA GLY A 68 4.32 2.96 13.98
C GLY A 68 4.17 4.24 13.16
N VAL A 69 4.21 5.42 13.80
CA VAL A 69 4.15 6.73 13.12
C VAL A 69 5.33 6.89 12.16
N PHE A 70 6.53 6.47 12.56
CA PHE A 70 7.71 6.49 11.72
C PHE A 70 7.55 5.58 10.49
N ALA A 71 7.09 4.35 10.67
CA ALA A 71 6.83 3.42 9.57
C ALA A 71 5.79 3.99 8.58
N ILE A 72 4.71 4.61 9.08
CA ILE A 72 3.69 5.26 8.24
C ILE A 72 4.30 6.41 7.44
N SER A 73 5.13 7.23 8.07
CA SER A 73 5.78 8.37 7.41
C SER A 73 6.70 7.89 6.28
N LEU A 74 7.48 6.84 6.52
CA LEU A 74 8.36 6.21 5.53
C LEU A 74 7.57 5.63 4.36
N LEU A 75 6.40 5.08 4.65
CA LEU A 75 5.58 4.37 3.70
C LEU A 75 4.73 5.32 2.84
N ILE A 76 4.26 6.43 3.41
CA ILE A 76 3.71 7.57 2.65
C ILE A 76 4.79 8.14 1.75
N PHE A 77 6.01 8.34 2.27
CA PHE A 77 7.13 8.84 1.48
C PHE A 77 7.47 7.91 0.31
N TYR A 78 7.50 6.60 0.54
CA TYR A 78 7.67 5.60 -0.52
C TYR A 78 6.52 5.64 -1.54
N GLY A 79 5.27 5.75 -1.08
CA GLY A 79 4.10 5.92 -1.94
C GLY A 79 4.19 7.17 -2.83
N LEU A 80 4.64 8.30 -2.26
CA LEU A 80 4.86 9.54 -3.01
C LEU A 80 5.98 9.39 -4.03
N LEU A 81 7.12 8.80 -3.66
CA LEU A 81 8.22 8.52 -4.60
C LEU A 81 7.79 7.62 -5.76
N ARG A 82 6.91 6.63 -5.50
CA ARG A 82 6.39 5.75 -6.55
C ARG A 82 5.40 6.44 -7.49
N VAL A 83 4.61 7.39 -6.99
CA VAL A 83 3.59 8.08 -7.78
C VAL A 83 4.17 9.25 -8.58
N PHE A 84 5.18 9.94 -8.04
CA PHE A 84 5.76 11.16 -8.63
C PHE A 84 7.18 10.99 -9.18
N GLY A 85 7.84 9.84 -8.94
CA GLY A 85 9.19 9.53 -9.41
C GLY A 85 9.22 8.64 -10.65
#